data_AF-A0A4R0EYM9-F1
#
_entry.id   AF-A0A4R0EYM9-F1
#
_cell.length_a   1.000
_cell.length_b   1.000
_cell.length_c   1.000
_cell.angle_alpha   90.00
_cell.angle_beta   90.00
_cell.angle_gamma   90.00
#
_symmetry.space_group_name_H-M   'P 1'
#
loop_
_entity.id
_entity.type
_entity.pdbx_description
1 polymer ?
#
loop_
_entity_poly.entity_id
_entity_poly.type
_entity_poly.pdbx_seq_one_letter_code
_entity_poly.pdbx_strand_id
1 'polypeptide(L)' 'MKELALKFFFYLLIVLTLCAVTLSLFTHDMMIMGVGILLAIATLLLGLEKKQYKIDPFRN' A
#
# COMPACT_ATOMS: atom_id res chain seq x y z
N MET A 1 -1.96 0.00 19.94
CA MET A 1 -0.91 -0.90 19.38
C MET A 1 -1.22 -1.30 17.93
N LYS A 2 -2.39 -1.89 17.65
CA LYS A 2 -2.76 -2.36 16.29
C LYS A 2 -2.81 -1.26 15.22
N GLU A 3 -3.35 -0.07 15.55
CA GLU A 3 -3.45 1.04 14.59
C GLU A 3 -2.11 1.65 14.20
N LEU A 4 -1.15 1.68 15.13
CA LEU A 4 0.22 2.15 14.89
C LEU A 4 0.96 1.20 13.96
N ALA A 5 0.81 -0.11 14.18
CA ALA A 5 1.35 -1.13 13.30
C ALA A 5 0.72 -1.04 11.89
N LEU A 6 -0.59 -0.83 11.80
CA LEU A 6 -1.28 -0.71 10.51
C LEU A 6 -0.84 0.54 9.73
N LYS A 7 -0.69 1.69 10.43
CA LYS A 7 -0.12 2.91 9.83
C LYS A 7 1.29 2.67 9.32
N PHE A 8 2.15 2.05 10.13
CA PHE A 8 3.53 1.75 9.75
C PHE A 8 3.58 0.83 8.52
N PHE A 9 2.77 -0.23 8.50
CA PHE A 9 2.68 -1.18 7.38
C PHE A 9 2.20 -0.49 6.09
N PHE A 10 1.24 0.42 6.21
CA PHE A 10 0.75 1.22 5.07
C PHE A 10 1.84 2.10 4.46
N TYR A 11 2.60 2.83 5.29
CA TYR A 11 3.72 3.64 4.79
C TYR A 11 4.82 2.78 4.17
N LEU A 12 5.12 1.61 4.76
CA LEU A 12 6.09 0.68 4.22
C LEU A 12 5.68 0.15 2.84
N LEU A 13 4.40 -0.18 2.64
CA LEU A 13 3.85 -0.57 1.34
C LEU A 13 3.94 0.53 0.30
N ILE A 14 3.69 1.79 0.65
CA ILE A 14 3.85 2.93 -0.27
C ILE A 14 5.30 3.02 -0.76
N VAL A 15 6.26 2.95 0.15
CA VAL A 15 7.70 3.02 -0.18
C VAL A 15 8.09 1.84 -1.07
N LEU A 16 7.63 0.64 -0.73
CA LEU A 16 7.93 -0.58 -1.49
C LEU A 16 7.32 -0.52 -2.90
N THR A 17 6.12 0.05 -3.04
CA THR A 17 5.45 0.26 -4.33
C THR A 17 6.23 1.24 -5.20
N LEU A 18 6.63 2.39 -4.64
CA LEU A 18 7.48 3.38 -5.33
C LEU A 18 8.80 2.75 -5.79
N CYS A 19 9.45 1.98 -4.92
CA CYS A 19 10.69 1.30 -5.26
C CYS A 19 10.48 0.29 -6.39
N ALA A 20 9.47 -0.57 -6.31
CA ALA A 20 9.15 -1.56 -7.33
C ALA A 20 8.82 -0.92 -8.70
N VAL A 21 8.05 0.17 -8.72
CA VAL A 21 7.71 0.91 -9.94
C VAL A 21 8.96 1.54 -10.57
N THR A 22 9.80 2.18 -9.76
CA THR A 22 11.04 2.82 -10.25
C THR A 22 12.02 1.78 -10.78
N LEU A 23 12.15 0.65 -10.08
CA LEU A 23 13.04 -0.45 -10.48
C LEU A 23 12.54 -1.12 -11.76
N SER A 24 11.23 -1.36 -11.87
CA SER A 24 10.61 -1.94 -13.07
C SER A 24 10.80 -1.06 -14.31
N LEU A 25 10.64 0.26 -14.17
CA LEU A 25 10.89 1.21 -15.25
C LEU A 25 12.36 1.21 -15.68
N PHE A 26 13.28 1.06 -14.73
CA PHE A 26 14.72 1.02 -15.00
C PHE A 26 15.16 -0.28 -15.68
N THR A 27 14.66 -1.43 -15.22
CA THR A 27 15.05 -2.74 -15.75
C THR A 27 14.24 -3.17 -16.97
N HIS A 28 13.18 -2.43 -17.32
CA HIS A 28 12.17 -2.84 -18.32
C HIS A 28 11.60 -4.25 -18.05
N ASP A 29 11.65 -4.69 -16.80
CA ASP A 29 11.22 -6.02 -16.40
C ASP A 29 9.72 -6.02 -16.12
N MET A 30 8.98 -6.75 -16.96
CA MET A 30 7.52 -6.87 -16.87
C MET A 30 7.06 -7.65 -15.63
N MET A 31 7.89 -8.55 -15.08
CA MET A 31 7.56 -9.26 -13.83
C MET A 31 7.55 -8.29 -12.65
N ILE A 32 8.56 -7.43 -12.55
CA ILE A 32 8.66 -6.43 -11.49
C ILE A 32 7.54 -5.38 -11.65
N MET A 33 7.13 -5.09 -12.89
CA MET A 33 5.98 -4.22 -13.16
C MET A 33 4.69 -4.80 -12.58
N GLY A 34 4.46 -6.09 -12.80
CA GLY A 34 3.32 -6.82 -12.23
C GLY A 34 3.32 -6.78 -10.70
N VAL A 35 4.48 -7.04 -10.08
CA VAL A 35 4.64 -6.95 -8.62
C VAL A 35 4.31 -5.55 -8.11
N GLY A 36 4.78 -4.49 -8.79
CA GLY A 36 4.46 -3.10 -8.45
C GLY A 36 2.96 -2.79 -8.52
N ILE A 37 2.25 -3.30 -9.52
CA ILE A 37 0.79 -3.12 -9.68
C ILE A 37 0.04 -3.82 -8.53
N LEU A 38 0.40 -5.07 -8.20
CA LEU A 38 -0.17 -5.79 -7.05
C LEU A 38 0.03 -5.04 -5.74
N LEU A 39 1.22 -4.47 -5.55
CA LEU A 39 1.58 -3.64 -4.41
C LEU A 39 0.76 -2.34 -4.34
N ALA A 40 0.52 -1.70 -5.48
CA ALA A 40 -0.34 -0.52 -5.56
C ALA A 40 -1.79 -0.82 -5.17
N ILE A 41 -2.34 -1.96 -5.64
CA ILE A 41 -3.70 -2.41 -5.27
C ILE A 41 -3.79 -2.70 -3.77
N ALA A 42 -2.81 -3.41 -3.20
CA ALA A 42 -2.76 -3.69 -1.77
C ALA A 42 -2.72 -2.39 -0.93
N THR A 43 -1.96 -1.40 -1.40
CA THR A 43 -1.89 -0.08 -0.78
C THR A 43 -3.24 0.64 -0.85
N LEU A 44 -3.92 0.64 -2.00
CA LEU A 44 -5.26 1.23 -2.13
C LEU A 44 -6.28 0.57 -1.21
N LEU A 45 -6.26 -0.76 -1.10
CA LEU A 45 -7.16 -1.52 -0.22
C LEU A 45 -6.96 -1.14 1.25
N LEU A 46 -5.71 -1.07 1.70
CA LEU A 46 -5.38 -0.63 3.07
C LEU A 46 -5.72 0.83 3.32
N GLY A 47 -5.60 1.68 2.30
CA GLY A 47 -6.02 3.08 2.38
C GLY A 47 -7.54 3.22 2.53
N LEU A 48 -8.31 2.40 1.83
CA LEU A 48 -9.77 2.31 1.94
C LEU A 48 -10.20 1.80 3.32
N GLU A 49 -9.62 0.70 3.80
CA GLU A 49 -9.85 0.18 5.16
C GLU A 49 -9.57 1.24 6.23
N LYS A 50 -8.45 1.97 6.11
CA LYS A 50 -8.12 3.07 7.03
C LYS A 50 -9.13 4.22 6.95
N LYS A 51 -9.69 4.50 5.77
CA LYS A 51 -10.71 5.53 5.57
C LYS A 51 -12.07 5.09 6.14
N GLN A 52 -12.46 3.84 5.95
CA GLN A 52 -13.67 3.25 6.53
C GLN A 52 -13.58 3.22 8.05
N TYR A 53 -12.43 2.83 8.62
CA TYR A 53 -12.18 2.88 10.07
C TYR A 53 -12.40 4.28 10.67
N LYS A 54 -12.07 5.35 9.93
CA LYS A 54 -12.21 6.73 10.40
C LYS A 54 -13.62 7.31 10.21
N ILE A 55 -14.41 6.74 9.30
CA ILE A 55 -15.75 7.23 8.96
C ILE A 55 -16.84 6.53 9.78
N ASP A 56 -16.55 5.38 10.39
CA ASP A 56 -17.52 4.63 11.18
C ASP A 56 -17.97 5.43 12.42
N PRO A 57 -19.22 5.95 12.44
CA PRO A 57 -19.70 6.82 13.51
C PRO A 57 -20.23 6.03 14.73
N PHE A 58 -20.23 4.69 14.67
CA PHE A 58 -20.72 3.80 15.73
C PHE A 58 -19.61 3.11 16.52
N ARG A 59 -18.34 3.41 16.21
CA ARG A 59 -17.19 2.81 16.88
C ARG A 59 -16.66 3.74 17.98
N ASN A 60 -17.24 3.60 19.17
CA ASN A 60 -16.82 4.23 20.42
C ASN A 60 -15.56 3.58 21.00
#